data_AF-A0A077WS71-F1
#
_entry.id   AF-A0A077WS71-F1
#
_cell.length_a   1.000
_cell.length_b   1.000
_cell.length_c   1.000
_cell.angle_alpha   90.00
_cell.angle_beta   90.00
_cell.angle_gamma   90.00
#
_symmetry.space_group_name_H-M   'P 1'
#
loop_
_entity.id
_entity.type
_entity.pdbx_description
1 polymer ?
#
loop_
_entity_poly.entity_id
_entity_poly.type
_entity_poly.pdbx_seq_one_letter_code
_entity_poly.pdbx_strand_id
1 'polypeptide(L)'
;MTVHGSSGLQSHSVDILVKFICNHLADNHAMTMGRFIDMTHALVFMTEHIRGHHAVQLSEVIFAHVRSQSLHRDTRYKLLLTMDKILHDHVHYLRLADYDFVAGFITLIDGEKDPRNLLQVFSLVKVVISNFDISLHVEDLFDSVFCYFPISFTPPPNDPYGISTQQLKDALRQALGSTPYFANFATPLLIEKVMTATGSAKSDAIETIGLCAPAYGAHALLPHVNDLFKALSTEVCVARSPAMQEISLSTIRSVVGALASGICIADIRDSVEQALRSLLEPCIAQLEQPELKNAKSAAHILCAAASAADPSCSCIVHSIAPMLTRLFRPTDSPVRLKAILDVFNSMLQSHTRFYSSPSASLNEYQGTACRCIFEFDLQQ
;
A
#
# COMPACT_ATOMS: atom_id res chain seq x y z
N MET A 1 -49.20 -33.27 -4.41
CA MET A 1 -47.89 -33.96 -4.51
C MET A 1 -46.82 -32.91 -4.73
N THR A 2 -46.29 -32.39 -3.62
CA THR A 2 -45.15 -31.49 -3.58
C THR A 2 -43.89 -32.35 -3.63
N VAL A 3 -43.14 -32.27 -4.73
CA VAL A 3 -41.82 -32.88 -4.86
C VAL A 3 -40.83 -32.02 -4.08
N HIS A 4 -40.66 -32.29 -2.79
CA HIS A 4 -39.50 -31.84 -2.02
C HIS A 4 -38.35 -32.81 -2.30
N GLY A 5 -37.59 -32.53 -3.35
CA GLY A 5 -36.32 -33.20 -3.63
C GLY A 5 -35.20 -32.16 -3.62
N SER A 6 -34.70 -31.79 -2.44
CA SER A 6 -33.39 -31.15 -2.31
C SER A 6 -32.32 -32.22 -2.60
N SER A 7 -32.04 -32.43 -3.88
CA SER A 7 -31.01 -33.36 -4.35
C SER A 7 -29.60 -32.77 -4.14
N GLY A 8 -29.21 -32.57 -2.87
CA GLY A 8 -27.85 -32.21 -2.48
C GLY A 8 -26.98 -33.46 -2.35
N LEU A 9 -25.67 -33.32 -2.57
CA LEU A 9 -24.69 -34.38 -2.30
C LEU A 9 -24.70 -34.71 -0.80
N GLN A 10 -24.71 -36.00 -0.44
CA GLN A 10 -24.61 -36.41 0.97
C GLN A 10 -23.16 -36.30 1.47
N SER A 11 -22.96 -36.11 2.78
CA SER A 11 -21.62 -35.99 3.39
C SER A 11 -20.70 -37.14 3.01
N HIS A 12 -21.17 -38.39 3.06
CA HIS A 12 -20.35 -39.55 2.70
C HIS A 12 -19.91 -39.54 1.23
N SER A 13 -20.76 -39.04 0.32
CA SER A 13 -20.42 -38.89 -1.09
C SER A 13 -19.34 -37.84 -1.29
N VAL A 14 -19.35 -36.76 -0.49
CA VAL A 14 -18.31 -35.74 -0.51
C VAL A 14 -16.96 -36.33 -0.08
N ASP A 15 -16.93 -37.11 1.00
CA ASP A 15 -15.68 -37.76 1.46
C ASP A 15 -15.06 -38.64 0.35
N ILE A 16 -15.90 -39.42 -0.35
CA ILE A 16 -15.47 -40.26 -1.48
C ILE A 16 -14.95 -39.41 -2.64
N LEU A 17 -15.66 -38.33 -2.99
CA LEU A 17 -15.26 -37.45 -4.09
C LEU A 17 -13.97 -36.69 -3.79
N VAL A 18 -13.80 -36.17 -2.58
CA VAL A 18 -12.54 -35.53 -2.15
C VAL A 18 -11.40 -36.51 -2.25
N LYS A 19 -11.55 -37.72 -1.70
CA LYS A 19 -10.51 -38.76 -1.78
C LYS A 19 -10.19 -39.14 -3.23
N PHE A 20 -11.21 -39.28 -4.07
CA PHE A 20 -11.04 -39.53 -5.51
C PHE A 20 -10.25 -38.41 -6.19
N ILE A 21 -10.62 -37.15 -5.95
CA ILE A 21 -9.93 -35.98 -6.50
C ILE A 21 -8.47 -35.94 -6.02
N CYS A 22 -8.21 -36.07 -4.72
CA CYS A 22 -6.87 -35.99 -4.16
C CYS A 22 -5.93 -37.05 -4.77
N ASN A 23 -6.39 -38.30 -4.86
CA ASN A 23 -5.59 -39.36 -5.46
C ASN A 23 -5.19 -39.03 -6.91
N HIS A 24 -6.11 -38.52 -7.72
CA HIS A 24 -5.83 -38.23 -9.13
C HIS A 24 -5.02 -36.94 -9.33
N LEU A 25 -5.12 -35.97 -8.42
CA LEU A 25 -4.21 -34.82 -8.41
C LEU A 25 -2.78 -35.27 -8.07
N ALA A 26 -2.62 -36.20 -7.12
CA ALA A 26 -1.33 -36.76 -6.73
C ALA A 26 -0.65 -37.58 -7.83
N ASP A 27 -1.43 -38.31 -8.64
CA ASP A 27 -0.92 -39.10 -9.77
C ASP A 27 -0.32 -38.24 -10.91
N ASN A 28 -0.52 -36.91 -10.88
CA ASN A 28 0.09 -35.90 -11.75
C ASN A 28 -0.03 -36.19 -13.27
N HIS A 29 -1.20 -36.68 -13.71
CA HIS A 29 -1.49 -36.82 -15.13
C HIS A 29 -1.84 -35.47 -15.76
N ALA A 30 -0.85 -34.82 -16.38
CA ALA A 30 -0.96 -33.46 -16.94
C ALA A 30 -2.17 -33.25 -17.87
N MET A 31 -2.54 -34.24 -18.69
CA MET A 31 -3.67 -34.13 -19.63
C MET A 31 -5.05 -34.04 -18.95
N THR A 32 -5.17 -34.57 -17.73
CA THR A 32 -6.44 -34.62 -16.99
C THR A 32 -6.49 -33.65 -15.82
N MET A 33 -5.35 -33.04 -15.45
CA MET A 33 -5.22 -32.13 -14.31
C MET A 33 -6.32 -31.05 -14.29
N GLY A 34 -6.56 -30.39 -15.43
CA GLY A 34 -7.58 -29.34 -15.51
C GLY A 34 -9.01 -29.84 -15.21
N ARG A 35 -9.33 -31.10 -15.51
CA ARG A 35 -10.64 -31.69 -15.19
C ARG A 35 -10.80 -31.93 -13.70
N PHE A 36 -9.74 -32.33 -13.00
CA PHE A 36 -9.77 -32.50 -11.55
C PHE A 36 -9.85 -31.16 -10.83
N ILE A 37 -9.22 -30.11 -11.36
CA ILE A 37 -9.44 -28.74 -10.87
C ILE A 37 -10.88 -28.28 -11.10
N ASP A 38 -11.47 -28.54 -12.28
CA ASP A 38 -12.87 -28.22 -12.55
C ASP A 38 -13.83 -28.98 -11.60
N MET A 39 -13.55 -30.26 -11.32
CA MET A 39 -14.30 -31.05 -10.34
C MET A 39 -14.14 -30.51 -8.92
N THR A 40 -12.92 -30.11 -8.53
CA THR A 40 -12.65 -29.51 -7.21
C THR A 40 -13.43 -28.21 -7.05
N HIS A 41 -13.37 -27.34 -8.07
CA HIS A 41 -14.09 -26.08 -8.09
C HIS A 41 -15.61 -26.29 -7.97
N ALA A 42 -16.18 -27.20 -8.79
CA ALA A 42 -17.60 -27.52 -8.71
C ALA A 42 -17.96 -28.08 -7.33
N LEU A 43 -17.15 -29.00 -6.78
CA LEU A 43 -17.40 -29.57 -5.46
C LEU A 43 -17.41 -28.49 -4.38
N VAL A 44 -16.39 -27.62 -4.33
CA VAL A 44 -16.27 -26.55 -3.33
C VAL A 44 -17.41 -25.53 -3.41
N PHE A 45 -17.88 -25.19 -4.61
CA PHE A 45 -18.92 -24.17 -4.79
C PHE A 45 -20.36 -24.73 -4.72
N MET A 46 -20.56 -26.03 -4.96
CA MET A 46 -21.91 -26.60 -5.08
C MET A 46 -22.34 -27.45 -3.88
N THR A 47 -21.49 -27.63 -2.85
CA THR A 47 -21.86 -28.40 -1.65
C THR A 47 -21.59 -27.62 -0.36
N GLU A 48 -22.56 -27.66 0.56
CA GLU A 48 -22.42 -27.12 1.92
C GLU A 48 -21.65 -28.07 2.85
N HIS A 49 -21.28 -29.27 2.36
CA HIS A 49 -20.66 -30.32 3.16
C HIS A 49 -19.13 -30.34 3.10
N ILE A 50 -18.47 -29.35 2.50
CA ILE A 50 -17.03 -29.18 2.69
C ILE A 50 -16.79 -28.82 4.16
N ARG A 51 -15.89 -29.57 4.79
CA ARG A 51 -15.51 -29.40 6.19
C ARG A 51 -14.03 -29.05 6.24
N GLY A 52 -13.55 -28.59 7.40
CA GLY A 52 -12.16 -28.19 7.60
C GLY A 52 -11.13 -29.20 7.11
N HIS A 53 -11.30 -30.49 7.46
CA HIS A 53 -10.36 -31.53 7.02
C HIS A 53 -10.36 -31.76 5.49
N HIS A 54 -11.49 -31.57 4.81
CA HIS A 54 -11.56 -31.60 3.34
C HIS A 54 -10.78 -30.44 2.73
N ALA A 55 -10.96 -29.24 3.29
CA ALA A 55 -10.25 -28.04 2.84
C ALA A 55 -8.73 -28.20 2.99
N VAL A 56 -8.28 -28.70 4.14
CA VAL A 56 -6.86 -29.00 4.41
C VAL A 56 -6.33 -30.01 3.39
N GLN A 57 -7.01 -31.14 3.19
CA GLN A 57 -6.58 -32.17 2.23
C GLN A 57 -6.51 -31.65 0.79
N LEU A 58 -7.50 -30.88 0.36
CA LEU A 58 -7.54 -30.29 -0.99
C LEU A 58 -6.43 -29.26 -1.18
N SER A 59 -6.23 -28.36 -0.20
CA SER A 59 -5.15 -27.36 -0.27
C SER A 59 -3.77 -28.02 -0.30
N GLU A 60 -3.53 -29.00 0.56
CA GLU A 60 -2.27 -29.74 0.63
C GLU A 60 -1.93 -30.43 -0.71
N VAL A 61 -2.88 -31.19 -1.27
CA VAL A 61 -2.65 -31.90 -2.54
C VAL A 61 -2.50 -30.93 -3.71
N ILE A 62 -3.22 -29.80 -3.70
CA ILE A 62 -3.08 -28.74 -4.70
C ILE A 62 -1.67 -28.18 -4.65
N PHE A 63 -1.17 -27.78 -3.48
CA PHE A 63 0.16 -27.20 -3.35
C PHE A 63 1.28 -28.20 -3.68
N ALA A 64 1.11 -29.47 -3.31
CA ALA A 64 2.12 -30.49 -3.56
C ALA A 64 2.23 -30.88 -5.06
N HIS A 65 1.12 -30.92 -5.80
CA HIS A 65 1.08 -31.57 -7.12
C HIS A 65 0.62 -30.67 -8.27
N VAL A 66 -0.11 -29.59 -8.01
CA VAL A 66 -0.68 -28.76 -9.07
C VAL A 66 0.29 -27.65 -9.46
N ARG A 67 0.84 -27.75 -10.67
CA ARG A 67 1.61 -26.67 -11.29
C ARG A 67 0.67 -25.73 -12.03
N SER A 68 0.23 -24.68 -11.33
CA SER A 68 -0.73 -23.67 -11.83
C SER A 68 -0.36 -23.19 -13.25
N GLN A 69 0.93 -22.92 -13.48
CA GLN A 69 1.47 -22.34 -14.71
C GLN A 69 1.30 -23.26 -15.93
N SER A 70 1.12 -24.57 -15.75
CA SER A 70 0.84 -25.52 -16.83
C SER A 70 -0.64 -25.60 -17.21
N LEU A 71 -1.53 -25.02 -16.40
CA LEU A 71 -2.98 -25.07 -16.63
C LEU A 71 -3.43 -24.00 -17.62
N HIS A 72 -4.53 -24.27 -18.31
CA HIS A 72 -5.19 -23.27 -19.16
C HIS A 72 -5.68 -22.07 -18.30
N ARG A 73 -5.69 -20.86 -18.87
CA ARG A 73 -5.97 -19.61 -18.14
C ARG A 73 -7.26 -19.64 -17.32
N ASP A 74 -8.34 -20.21 -17.88
CA ASP A 74 -9.65 -20.24 -17.22
C ASP A 74 -9.69 -21.30 -16.12
N THR A 75 -8.88 -22.36 -16.23
CA THR A 75 -8.68 -23.36 -15.16
C THR A 75 -7.88 -22.76 -14.01
N ARG A 76 -6.85 -21.96 -14.30
CA ARG A 76 -6.13 -21.19 -13.25
C ARG A 76 -7.06 -20.24 -12.51
N TYR A 77 -7.94 -19.56 -13.23
CA TYR A 77 -8.93 -18.68 -12.60
C TYR A 77 -9.83 -19.44 -11.62
N LYS A 78 -10.38 -20.59 -12.03
CA LYS A 78 -11.18 -21.46 -11.14
C LYS A 78 -10.38 -21.96 -9.95
N LEU A 79 -9.10 -22.30 -10.13
CA LEU A 79 -8.22 -22.71 -9.04
C LEU A 79 -8.07 -21.59 -7.99
N LEU A 80 -7.82 -20.36 -8.45
CA LEU A 80 -7.71 -19.19 -7.57
C LEU A 80 -9.03 -18.89 -6.84
N LEU A 81 -10.18 -18.95 -7.53
CA LEU A 81 -11.50 -18.80 -6.90
C LEU A 81 -11.80 -19.92 -5.88
N THR A 82 -11.34 -21.12 -6.16
CA THR A 82 -11.48 -22.26 -5.24
C THR A 82 -10.66 -22.05 -3.98
N MET A 83 -9.41 -21.57 -4.12
CA MET A 83 -8.57 -21.24 -2.98
C MET A 83 -9.16 -20.08 -2.16
N ASP A 84 -9.72 -19.07 -2.81
CA ASP A 84 -10.41 -17.94 -2.16
C ASP A 84 -11.59 -18.42 -1.31
N LYS A 85 -12.43 -19.30 -1.88
CA LYS A 85 -13.57 -19.88 -1.18
C LYS A 85 -13.13 -20.75 0.01
N ILE A 86 -12.11 -21.58 -0.17
CA ILE A 86 -11.53 -22.42 0.89
C ILE A 86 -10.96 -21.55 2.02
N LEU A 87 -10.22 -20.49 1.70
CA LEU A 87 -9.70 -19.54 2.67
C LEU A 87 -10.84 -18.87 3.44
N HIS A 88 -11.83 -18.33 2.73
CA HIS A 88 -12.97 -17.65 3.36
C HIS A 88 -13.72 -18.55 4.35
N ASP A 89 -14.01 -19.80 3.97
CA ASP A 89 -14.86 -20.69 4.78
C ASP A 89 -14.08 -21.49 5.84
N HIS A 90 -12.79 -21.72 5.63
CA HIS A 90 -12.02 -22.72 6.38
C HIS A 90 -10.63 -22.25 6.85
N VAL A 91 -10.31 -20.95 6.81
CA VAL A 91 -9.01 -20.41 7.25
C VAL A 91 -8.55 -20.92 8.61
N HIS A 92 -9.46 -21.10 9.58
CA HIS A 92 -9.11 -21.61 10.91
C HIS A 92 -8.44 -22.98 10.84
N TYR A 93 -8.94 -23.88 9.98
CA TYR A 93 -8.38 -25.22 9.82
C TYR A 93 -7.08 -25.20 9.03
N LEU A 94 -6.97 -24.34 8.03
CA LEU A 94 -5.74 -24.17 7.24
C LEU A 94 -4.58 -23.65 8.10
N ARG A 95 -4.86 -22.78 9.08
CA ARG A 95 -3.86 -22.30 10.05
C ARG A 95 -3.37 -23.36 11.03
N LEU A 96 -4.15 -24.41 11.25
CA LEU A 96 -3.83 -25.53 12.14
C LEU A 96 -3.25 -26.74 11.38
N ALA A 97 -3.18 -26.65 10.05
CA ALA A 97 -2.67 -27.74 9.23
C ALA A 97 -1.16 -27.93 9.44
N ASP A 98 -0.71 -29.18 9.38
CA ASP A 98 0.70 -29.56 9.57
C ASP A 98 1.50 -29.52 8.25
N TYR A 99 1.36 -28.41 7.52
CA TYR A 99 2.16 -28.14 6.32
C TYR A 99 2.35 -26.64 6.11
N ASP A 100 3.35 -26.27 5.30
CA ASP A 100 3.66 -24.89 4.98
C ASP A 100 2.67 -24.31 3.95
N PHE A 101 1.60 -23.71 4.47
CA PHE A 101 0.57 -23.08 3.65
C PHE A 101 1.13 -21.92 2.82
N VAL A 102 2.01 -21.10 3.39
CA VAL A 102 2.48 -19.86 2.75
C VAL A 102 3.40 -20.20 1.57
N ALA A 103 4.32 -21.15 1.73
CA ALA A 103 5.15 -21.64 0.62
C ALA A 103 4.31 -22.26 -0.51
N GLY A 104 3.30 -23.07 -0.16
CA GLY A 104 2.35 -23.64 -1.12
C GLY A 104 1.57 -22.55 -1.88
N PHE A 105 1.11 -21.53 -1.16
CA PHE A 105 0.41 -20.38 -1.74
C PHE A 105 1.30 -19.58 -2.70
N ILE A 106 2.55 -19.30 -2.32
CA ILE A 106 3.53 -18.61 -3.19
C ILE A 106 3.70 -19.38 -4.51
N THR A 107 3.91 -20.69 -4.42
CA THR A 107 4.05 -21.57 -5.60
C THR A 107 2.79 -21.54 -6.50
N LEU A 108 1.61 -21.45 -5.89
CA LEU A 108 0.33 -21.39 -6.61
C LEU A 108 0.18 -20.11 -7.43
N ILE A 109 0.57 -18.96 -6.87
CA ILE A 109 0.36 -17.64 -7.50
C ILE A 109 1.48 -17.21 -8.44
N ASP A 110 2.66 -17.84 -8.34
CA ASP A 110 3.84 -17.44 -9.11
C ASP A 110 3.58 -17.40 -10.63
N GLY A 111 4.14 -16.40 -11.30
CA GLY A 111 4.16 -16.32 -12.76
C GLY A 111 2.80 -16.20 -13.47
N GLU A 112 1.71 -15.81 -12.79
CA GLU A 112 0.43 -15.53 -13.45
C GLU A 112 0.55 -14.33 -14.42
N LYS A 113 -0.14 -14.38 -15.55
CA LYS A 113 -0.06 -13.37 -16.63
C LYS A 113 -1.42 -12.86 -17.08
N ASP A 114 -2.51 -13.60 -16.84
CA ASP A 114 -3.85 -13.16 -17.21
C ASP A 114 -4.30 -12.04 -16.26
N PRO A 115 -4.74 -10.88 -16.78
CA PRO A 115 -5.10 -9.73 -15.93
C PRO A 115 -6.28 -10.02 -14.98
N ARG A 116 -7.21 -10.92 -15.36
CA ARG A 116 -8.33 -11.32 -14.48
C ARG A 116 -7.81 -12.13 -13.30
N ASN A 117 -6.91 -13.06 -13.59
CA ASN A 117 -6.31 -13.91 -12.58
C ASN A 117 -5.40 -13.09 -11.66
N LEU A 118 -4.66 -12.11 -12.18
CA LEU A 118 -3.82 -11.21 -11.38
C LEU A 118 -4.62 -10.41 -10.35
N LEU A 119 -5.81 -9.90 -10.71
CA LEU A 119 -6.69 -9.25 -9.73
C LEU A 119 -7.05 -10.19 -8.57
N GLN A 120 -7.34 -11.47 -8.88
CA GLN A 120 -7.62 -12.47 -7.86
C GLN A 120 -6.38 -12.81 -7.02
N VAL A 121 -5.20 -12.93 -7.64
CA VAL A 121 -3.92 -13.13 -6.95
C VAL A 121 -3.67 -12.00 -5.95
N PHE A 122 -3.76 -10.74 -6.36
CA PHE A 122 -3.56 -9.60 -5.47
C PHE A 122 -4.59 -9.54 -4.34
N SER A 123 -5.83 -9.98 -4.58
CA SER A 123 -6.83 -10.13 -3.52
C SER A 123 -6.42 -11.21 -2.50
N LEU A 124 -6.06 -12.39 -2.99
CA LEU A 124 -5.64 -13.52 -2.16
C LEU A 124 -4.39 -13.21 -1.34
N VAL A 125 -3.42 -12.49 -1.89
CA VAL A 125 -2.21 -12.06 -1.17
C VAL A 125 -2.59 -11.31 0.11
N LYS A 126 -3.53 -10.36 0.02
CA LYS A 126 -4.01 -9.62 1.20
C LYS A 126 -4.68 -10.52 2.23
N VAL A 127 -5.49 -11.49 1.76
CA VAL A 127 -6.17 -12.46 2.63
C VAL A 127 -5.14 -13.34 3.36
N VAL A 128 -4.13 -13.85 2.65
CA VAL A 128 -3.09 -14.70 3.25
C VAL A 128 -2.27 -13.91 4.26
N ILE A 129 -1.81 -12.71 3.90
CA ILE A 129 -1.05 -11.83 4.80
C ILE A 129 -1.82 -11.52 6.08
N SER A 130 -3.15 -11.34 5.99
CA SER A 130 -3.98 -11.01 7.16
C SER A 130 -4.27 -12.21 8.08
N ASN A 131 -4.04 -13.45 7.62
CA ASN A 131 -4.48 -14.65 8.31
C ASN A 131 -3.35 -15.62 8.69
N PHE A 132 -2.20 -15.53 8.04
CA PHE A 132 -1.07 -16.45 8.22
C PHE A 132 0.16 -15.69 8.72
N ASP A 133 1.01 -16.38 9.48
CA ASP A 133 2.35 -15.88 9.78
C ASP A 133 3.23 -16.04 8.55
N ILE A 134 3.65 -14.91 7.97
CA ILE A 134 4.48 -14.87 6.77
C ILE A 134 5.97 -14.69 7.08
N SER A 135 6.38 -14.67 8.36
CA SER A 135 7.71 -14.23 8.79
C SER A 135 8.87 -14.98 8.11
N LEU A 136 8.67 -16.25 7.73
CA LEU A 136 9.67 -17.08 7.06
C LEU A 136 9.69 -16.92 5.52
N HIS A 137 8.68 -16.25 4.95
CA HIS A 137 8.46 -16.16 3.49
C HIS A 137 8.28 -14.73 3.00
N VAL A 138 8.65 -13.73 3.80
CA VAL A 138 8.45 -12.31 3.45
C VAL A 138 9.08 -11.98 2.11
N GLU A 139 10.33 -12.40 1.88
CA GLU A 139 11.08 -12.13 0.66
C GLU A 139 10.47 -12.86 -0.55
N ASP A 140 10.23 -14.17 -0.45
CA ASP A 140 9.63 -14.96 -1.53
C ASP A 140 8.23 -14.45 -1.94
N LEU A 141 7.41 -14.07 -0.95
CA LEU A 141 6.09 -13.51 -1.20
C LEU A 141 6.20 -12.10 -1.80
N PHE A 142 7.15 -11.29 -1.32
CA PHE A 142 7.41 -9.96 -1.88
C PHE A 142 7.82 -10.06 -3.34
N ASP A 143 8.77 -10.93 -3.68
CA ASP A 143 9.26 -11.12 -5.04
C ASP A 143 8.14 -11.59 -5.98
N SER A 144 7.30 -12.50 -5.50
CA SER A 144 6.13 -12.99 -6.24
C SER A 144 5.09 -11.90 -6.54
N VAL A 145 5.03 -10.83 -5.75
CA VAL A 145 4.09 -9.72 -5.93
C VAL A 145 4.75 -8.55 -6.68
N PHE A 146 5.97 -8.18 -6.31
CA PHE A 146 6.69 -7.02 -6.85
C PHE A 146 7.18 -7.25 -8.27
N CYS A 147 7.32 -8.51 -8.72
CA CYS A 147 7.70 -8.84 -10.10
C CYS A 147 6.76 -8.25 -11.16
N TYR A 148 5.53 -7.88 -10.78
CA TYR A 148 4.55 -7.21 -11.65
C TYR A 148 4.76 -5.69 -11.77
N PHE A 149 5.74 -5.11 -11.08
CA PHE A 149 5.99 -3.66 -11.10
C PHE A 149 7.06 -3.24 -12.13
N PRO A 150 6.77 -2.30 -13.06
CA PRO A 150 5.50 -1.61 -13.25
C PRO A 150 4.54 -2.41 -14.14
N ILE A 151 3.24 -2.19 -13.95
CA ILE A 151 2.21 -2.80 -14.80
C ILE A 151 2.29 -2.21 -16.22
N SER A 152 2.61 -3.05 -17.21
CA SER A 152 2.67 -2.70 -18.64
C SER A 152 1.46 -3.17 -19.45
N PHE A 153 0.35 -3.49 -18.79
CA PHE A 153 -0.85 -4.00 -19.44
C PHE A 153 -1.58 -2.91 -20.25
N THR A 154 -1.96 -3.26 -21.47
CA THR A 154 -2.86 -2.46 -22.31
C THR A 154 -4.10 -3.29 -22.62
N PRO A 155 -5.31 -2.84 -22.23
CA PRO A 155 -6.53 -3.58 -22.48
C PRO A 155 -6.79 -3.72 -23.98
N PRO A 156 -7.30 -4.88 -24.44
CA PRO A 156 -7.70 -5.04 -25.83
C PRO A 156 -8.90 -4.13 -26.14
N PRO A 157 -9.05 -3.63 -27.39
CA PRO A 157 -10.09 -2.65 -27.76
C PRO A 157 -11.53 -3.09 -27.44
N ASN A 158 -11.78 -4.40 -27.39
CA ASN A 158 -13.07 -5.00 -27.06
C ASN A 158 -12.91 -5.98 -25.89
N ASP A 159 -12.28 -5.55 -24.79
CA ASP A 159 -12.15 -6.40 -23.60
C ASP A 159 -13.54 -6.75 -23.03
N PRO A 160 -13.98 -8.02 -23.11
CA PRO A 160 -15.30 -8.40 -22.61
C PRO A 160 -15.39 -8.32 -21.08
N TYR A 161 -14.25 -8.23 -20.37
CA TYR A 161 -14.19 -8.17 -18.91
C TYR A 161 -14.03 -6.75 -18.36
N GLY A 162 -13.69 -5.77 -19.20
CA GLY A 162 -13.54 -4.37 -18.81
C GLY A 162 -12.42 -4.12 -17.80
N ILE A 163 -11.34 -4.91 -17.81
CA ILE A 163 -10.21 -4.69 -16.91
C ILE A 163 -9.34 -3.57 -17.46
N SER A 164 -9.12 -2.55 -16.63
CA SER A 164 -8.25 -1.42 -16.94
C SER A 164 -6.85 -1.60 -16.37
N THR A 165 -5.86 -0.94 -16.99
CA THR A 165 -4.50 -0.83 -16.45
C THR A 165 -4.49 -0.23 -15.04
N GLN A 166 -5.39 0.72 -14.76
CA GLN A 166 -5.48 1.38 -13.46
C GLN A 166 -5.93 0.40 -12.36
N GLN A 167 -6.91 -0.46 -12.64
CA GLN A 167 -7.36 -1.49 -11.69
C GLN A 167 -6.22 -2.43 -11.27
N LEU A 168 -5.38 -2.86 -12.23
CA LEU A 168 -4.22 -3.71 -11.92
C LEU A 168 -3.17 -2.97 -11.08
N LYS A 169 -2.89 -1.70 -11.40
CA LYS A 169 -1.97 -0.88 -10.62
C LYS A 169 -2.45 -0.72 -9.18
N ASP A 170 -3.73 -0.38 -9.00
CA ASP A 170 -4.29 -0.16 -7.66
C ASP A 170 -4.36 -1.46 -6.86
N ALA A 171 -4.72 -2.58 -7.49
CA ALA A 171 -4.70 -3.90 -6.84
C ALA A 171 -3.29 -4.31 -6.41
N LEU A 172 -2.28 -4.13 -7.28
CA LEU A 172 -0.88 -4.38 -6.96
C LEU A 172 -0.41 -3.51 -5.79
N ARG A 173 -0.71 -2.20 -5.81
CA ARG A 173 -0.33 -1.30 -4.71
C ARG A 173 -0.96 -1.71 -3.39
N GLN A 174 -2.24 -2.10 -3.40
CA GLN A 174 -2.91 -2.59 -2.20
C GLN A 174 -2.29 -3.89 -1.68
N ALA A 175 -1.83 -4.78 -2.56
CA ALA A 175 -1.11 -5.99 -2.16
C ALA A 175 0.25 -5.64 -1.53
N LEU A 176 1.03 -4.74 -2.16
CA LEU A 176 2.32 -4.27 -1.64
C LEU A 176 2.21 -3.49 -0.32
N GLY A 177 1.09 -2.80 -0.10
CA GLY A 177 0.78 -2.05 1.11
C GLY A 177 0.00 -2.85 2.15
N SER A 178 -0.10 -4.17 2.03
CA SER A 178 -0.91 -5.00 2.95
C SER A 178 -0.15 -5.46 4.21
N THR A 179 1.16 -5.24 4.26
CA THR A 179 1.99 -5.57 5.43
C THR A 179 3.19 -4.62 5.55
N PRO A 180 3.60 -4.24 6.77
CA PRO A 180 4.84 -3.50 6.99
C PRO A 180 6.09 -4.32 6.66
N TYR A 181 6.01 -5.65 6.62
CA TYR A 181 7.18 -6.50 6.38
C TYR A 181 7.77 -6.33 4.97
N PHE A 182 7.00 -5.82 4.01
CA PHE A 182 7.50 -5.51 2.67
C PHE A 182 8.35 -4.23 2.61
N ALA A 183 8.32 -3.37 3.62
CA ALA A 183 8.99 -2.06 3.58
C ALA A 183 10.49 -2.15 3.28
N ASN A 184 11.20 -3.10 3.91
CA ASN A 184 12.65 -3.27 3.76
C ASN A 184 13.06 -3.59 2.30
N PHE A 185 12.15 -4.18 1.52
CA PHE A 185 12.39 -4.54 0.12
C PHE A 185 11.77 -3.51 -0.84
N ALA A 186 10.51 -3.14 -0.60
CA ALA A 186 9.74 -2.25 -1.47
C ALA A 186 10.31 -0.83 -1.49
N THR A 187 10.64 -0.26 -0.33
CA THR A 187 11.04 1.13 -0.21
C THR A 187 12.31 1.46 -1.01
N PRO A 188 13.43 0.73 -0.88
CA PRO A 188 14.63 1.02 -1.69
C PRO A 188 14.39 0.86 -3.20
N LEU A 189 13.66 -0.17 -3.63
CA LEU A 189 13.34 -0.39 -5.04
C LEU A 189 12.45 0.71 -5.62
N LEU A 190 11.47 1.19 -4.85
CA LEU A 190 10.59 2.27 -5.28
C LEU A 190 11.36 3.60 -5.35
N ILE A 191 12.25 3.89 -4.40
CA ILE A 191 13.13 5.08 -4.44
C ILE A 191 13.99 5.05 -5.71
N GLU A 192 14.63 3.91 -6.01
CA GLU A 192 15.41 3.74 -7.23
C GLU A 192 14.57 4.03 -8.48
N LYS A 193 13.33 3.50 -8.54
CA LYS A 193 12.42 3.76 -9.66
C LYS A 193 11.98 5.23 -9.74
N VAL A 194 11.77 5.94 -8.64
CA VAL A 194 11.50 7.40 -8.68
C VAL A 194 12.68 8.15 -9.30
N MET A 195 13.90 7.74 -8.99
CA MET A 195 15.13 8.41 -9.46
C MET A 195 15.46 8.09 -10.92
N THR A 196 15.20 6.85 -11.37
CA THR A 196 15.65 6.34 -12.68
C THR A 196 14.55 6.25 -13.74
N ALA A 197 13.29 6.04 -13.36
CA ALA A 197 12.21 5.83 -14.31
C ALA A 197 11.74 7.14 -14.95
N THR A 198 10.96 7.03 -16.03
CA THR A 198 10.32 8.16 -16.70
C THR A 198 8.86 7.84 -17.03
N GLY A 199 8.06 8.86 -17.31
CA GLY A 199 6.65 8.69 -17.70
C GLY A 199 5.81 8.02 -16.60
N SER A 200 4.93 7.12 -17.00
CA SER A 200 3.98 6.44 -16.11
C SER A 200 4.66 5.57 -15.05
N ALA A 201 5.79 4.93 -15.37
CA ALA A 201 6.50 4.09 -14.39
C ALA A 201 7.02 4.91 -13.19
N LYS A 202 7.40 6.18 -13.42
CA LYS A 202 7.79 7.09 -12.34
C LYS A 202 6.58 7.46 -11.48
N SER A 203 5.47 7.90 -12.08
CA SER A 203 4.26 8.23 -11.31
C SER A 203 3.76 7.01 -10.54
N ASP A 204 3.86 5.82 -11.13
CA ASP A 204 3.47 4.58 -10.47
C ASP A 204 4.30 4.33 -9.20
N ALA A 205 5.61 4.62 -9.22
CA ALA A 205 6.47 4.44 -8.07
C ALA A 205 6.11 5.43 -6.95
N ILE A 206 5.86 6.69 -7.30
CA ILE A 206 5.49 7.74 -6.35
C ILE A 206 4.13 7.44 -5.70
N GLU A 207 3.12 7.03 -6.49
CA GLU A 207 1.80 6.65 -5.98
C GLU A 207 1.88 5.40 -5.10
N THR A 208 2.74 4.44 -5.44
CA THR A 208 2.94 3.21 -4.64
C THR A 208 3.57 3.54 -3.28
N ILE A 209 4.59 4.41 -3.23
CA ILE A 209 5.14 4.91 -1.97
C ILE A 209 4.05 5.58 -1.14
N GLY A 210 3.24 6.43 -1.77
CA GLY A 210 2.17 7.16 -1.09
C GLY A 210 1.10 6.26 -0.48
N LEU A 211 0.74 5.17 -1.16
CA LEU A 211 -0.21 4.18 -0.65
C LEU A 211 0.39 3.28 0.45
N CYS A 212 1.65 2.86 0.28
CA CYS A 212 2.27 1.90 1.20
C CYS A 212 2.75 2.55 2.51
N ALA A 213 3.12 3.84 2.48
CA ALA A 213 3.71 4.52 3.63
C ALA A 213 2.88 4.41 4.93
N PRO A 214 1.55 4.64 4.94
CA PRO A 214 0.73 4.48 6.14
C PRO A 214 0.74 3.05 6.70
N ALA A 215 0.77 2.03 5.83
CA ALA A 215 0.80 0.63 6.24
C ALA A 215 2.17 0.18 6.76
N TYR A 216 3.26 0.77 6.23
CA TYR A 216 4.62 0.49 6.68
C TYR A 216 4.94 1.15 8.02
N GLY A 217 4.37 2.33 8.25
CA GLY A 217 4.52 3.07 9.50
C GLY A 217 5.92 3.67 9.68
N ALA A 218 6.10 4.42 10.77
CA ALA A 218 7.32 5.17 11.01
C ALA A 218 8.58 4.29 11.11
N HIS A 219 8.50 3.20 11.87
CA HIS A 219 9.67 2.35 12.16
C HIS A 219 10.32 1.79 10.89
N ALA A 220 9.51 1.28 9.96
CA ALA A 220 10.02 0.65 8.74
C ALA A 220 10.47 1.68 7.67
N LEU A 221 9.97 2.92 7.72
CA LEU A 221 10.35 3.98 6.78
C LEU A 221 11.62 4.73 7.20
N LEU A 222 11.89 4.85 8.50
CA LEU A 222 13.01 5.62 9.06
C LEU A 222 14.38 5.30 8.41
N PRO A 223 14.76 4.03 8.15
CA PRO A 223 16.05 3.71 7.52
C PRO A 223 16.24 4.32 6.12
N HIS A 224 15.13 4.60 5.41
CA HIS A 224 15.14 5.05 4.02
C HIS A 224 14.66 6.50 3.84
N VAL A 225 14.31 7.17 4.94
CA VAL A 225 13.56 8.44 4.91
C VAL A 225 14.30 9.57 4.21
N ASN A 226 15.62 9.66 4.39
CA ASN A 226 16.44 10.71 3.76
C ASN A 226 16.46 10.58 2.23
N ASP A 227 16.66 9.37 1.73
CA ASP A 227 16.67 9.09 0.29
C ASP A 227 15.29 9.29 -0.33
N LEU A 228 14.25 8.90 0.40
CA LEU A 228 12.87 9.09 0.00
C LEU A 228 12.51 10.58 -0.08
N PHE A 229 12.84 11.38 0.93
CA PHE A 229 12.62 12.83 0.91
C PHE A 229 13.43 13.52 -0.18
N LYS A 230 14.68 13.10 -0.39
CA LYS A 230 15.51 13.61 -1.49
C LYS A 230 14.89 13.31 -2.85
N ALA A 231 14.45 12.08 -3.09
CA ALA A 231 13.84 11.66 -4.35
C ALA A 231 12.54 12.43 -4.65
N LEU A 232 11.62 12.49 -3.67
CA LEU A 232 10.34 13.19 -3.82
C LEU A 232 10.53 14.70 -3.97
N SER A 233 11.38 15.32 -3.14
CA SER A 233 11.61 16.77 -3.20
C SER A 233 12.25 17.18 -4.52
N THR A 234 13.18 16.35 -5.04
CA THR A 234 13.77 16.57 -6.36
C THR A 234 12.69 16.52 -7.43
N GLU A 235 11.81 15.51 -7.41
CA GLU A 235 10.71 15.41 -8.39
C GLU A 235 9.76 16.60 -8.30
N VAL A 236 9.40 17.10 -7.12
CA VAL A 236 8.57 18.32 -6.98
C VAL A 236 9.24 19.56 -7.62
N CYS A 237 10.57 19.64 -7.59
CA CYS A 237 11.34 20.73 -8.19
C CYS A 237 11.44 20.62 -9.72
N VAL A 238 11.52 19.40 -10.26
CA VAL A 238 11.74 19.15 -11.71
C VAL A 238 10.50 18.62 -12.45
N ALA A 239 9.34 18.56 -11.78
CA ALA A 239 8.12 17.97 -12.29
C ALA A 239 7.74 18.54 -13.67
N ARG A 240 7.50 17.64 -14.63
CA ARG A 240 7.15 18.00 -16.02
C ARG A 240 5.69 18.40 -16.20
N SER A 241 4.83 18.13 -15.22
CA SER A 241 3.41 18.45 -15.26
C SER A 241 2.86 18.78 -13.86
N PRO A 242 1.79 19.57 -13.76
CA PRO A 242 1.11 19.83 -12.49
C PRO A 242 0.61 18.55 -11.80
N ALA A 243 0.17 17.56 -12.59
CA ALA A 243 -0.27 16.26 -12.06
C ALA A 243 0.87 15.50 -11.37
N MET A 244 2.07 15.47 -11.97
CA MET A 244 3.25 14.83 -11.36
C MET A 244 3.67 15.55 -10.07
N GLN A 245 3.60 16.88 -10.08
CA GLN A 245 3.89 17.67 -8.88
C GLN A 245 2.89 17.35 -7.76
N GLU A 246 1.59 17.28 -8.04
CA GLU A 246 0.57 16.98 -7.03
C GLU A 246 0.70 15.57 -6.48
N ILE A 247 0.94 14.57 -7.33
CA ILE A 247 1.18 13.19 -6.87
C ILE A 247 2.40 13.14 -5.94
N SER A 248 3.48 13.83 -6.27
CA SER A 248 4.68 13.90 -5.42
C SER A 248 4.41 14.59 -4.07
N LEU A 249 3.68 15.71 -4.08
CA LEU A 249 3.28 16.42 -2.85
C LEU A 249 2.34 15.58 -1.98
N SER A 250 1.38 14.89 -2.60
CA SER A 250 0.48 13.95 -1.93
C SER A 250 1.25 12.81 -1.27
N THR A 251 2.24 12.24 -1.97
CA THR A 251 3.10 11.20 -1.40
C THR A 251 3.96 11.72 -0.25
N ILE A 252 4.47 12.96 -0.31
CA ILE A 252 5.14 13.59 0.84
C ILE A 252 4.17 13.70 2.03
N ARG A 253 2.91 14.10 1.82
CA ARG A 253 1.88 14.12 2.88
C ARG A 253 1.70 12.74 3.52
N SER A 254 1.53 11.70 2.71
CA SER A 254 1.34 10.32 3.21
C SER A 254 2.55 9.84 4.03
N VAL A 255 3.77 10.11 3.55
CA VAL A 255 4.99 9.69 4.24
C VAL A 255 5.19 10.45 5.54
N VAL A 256 5.03 11.78 5.54
CA VAL A 256 5.12 12.57 6.76
C VAL A 256 4.02 12.16 7.75
N GLY A 257 2.82 11.83 7.28
CA GLY A 257 1.73 11.33 8.11
C GLY A 257 2.07 9.97 8.74
N ALA A 258 2.65 9.06 7.96
CA ALA A 258 3.12 7.77 8.46
C ALA A 258 4.23 7.93 9.51
N LEU A 259 5.19 8.83 9.29
CA LEU A 259 6.25 9.15 10.26
C LEU A 259 5.68 9.78 11.52
N ALA A 260 4.68 10.66 11.40
CA ALA A 260 4.07 11.34 12.54
C ALA A 260 3.47 10.38 13.58
N SER A 261 3.00 9.21 13.15
CA SER A 261 2.55 8.15 14.06
C SER A 261 3.65 7.69 15.03
N GLY A 262 4.93 7.84 14.64
CA GLY A 262 6.09 7.53 15.46
C GLY A 262 6.50 8.63 16.44
N ILE A 263 5.97 9.86 16.35
CA ILE A 263 6.29 10.94 17.30
C ILE A 263 5.79 10.60 18.71
N CYS A 264 4.70 9.84 18.80
CA CYS A 264 4.14 9.37 20.06
C CYS A 264 4.86 8.15 20.63
N ILE A 265 5.84 7.58 19.92
CA ILE A 265 6.58 6.39 20.32
C ILE A 265 7.94 6.83 20.87
N ALA A 266 8.13 6.71 22.19
CA ALA A 266 9.29 7.24 22.91
C ALA A 266 10.64 6.82 22.28
N ASP A 267 10.76 5.55 21.88
CA ASP A 267 12.02 4.98 21.38
C ASP A 267 12.45 5.53 20.02
N ILE A 268 11.52 6.03 19.20
CA ILE A 268 11.81 6.51 17.83
C ILE A 268 11.50 7.99 17.64
N ARG A 269 10.96 8.68 18.64
CA ARG A 269 10.55 10.09 18.56
C ARG A 269 11.66 10.99 18.02
N ASP A 270 12.84 10.94 18.61
CA ASP A 270 13.97 11.79 18.20
C ASP A 270 14.41 11.50 16.76
N SER A 271 14.36 10.23 16.35
CA SER A 271 14.68 9.81 14.98
C SER A 271 13.64 10.34 13.98
N VAL A 272 12.37 10.37 14.36
CA VAL A 272 11.29 10.96 13.55
C VAL A 272 11.44 12.47 13.47
N GLU A 273 11.69 13.17 14.58
CA GLU A 273 11.93 14.61 14.58
C GLU A 273 13.14 14.96 13.69
N GLN A 274 14.22 14.19 13.77
CA GLN A 274 15.40 14.36 12.91
C GLN A 274 15.09 14.08 11.44
N ALA A 275 14.28 13.07 11.15
CA ALA A 275 13.83 12.78 9.78
C ALA A 275 13.00 13.93 9.22
N LEU A 276 12.07 14.50 9.99
CA LEU A 276 11.32 15.67 9.55
C LEU A 276 12.25 16.86 9.28
N ARG A 277 13.24 17.12 10.14
CA ARG A 277 14.24 18.18 9.91
C ARG A 277 14.98 18.01 8.59
N SER A 278 15.33 16.79 8.18
CA SER A 278 16.03 16.54 6.92
C SER A 278 15.19 16.89 5.67
N LEU A 279 13.85 16.92 5.78
CA LEU A 279 12.96 17.46 4.75
C LEU A 279 12.89 19.00 4.79
N LEU A 280 12.83 19.58 6.00
CA LEU A 280 12.56 21.00 6.19
C LEU A 280 13.78 21.88 5.89
N GLU A 281 14.97 21.51 6.37
CA GLU A 281 16.18 22.33 6.26
C GLU A 281 16.53 22.71 4.81
N PRO A 282 16.50 21.79 3.82
CA PRO A 282 16.75 22.16 2.42
C PRO A 282 15.69 23.10 1.86
N CYS A 283 14.42 22.93 2.23
CA CYS A 283 13.33 23.80 1.78
C CYS A 283 13.48 25.21 2.36
N ILE A 284 13.84 25.32 3.64
CA ILE A 284 14.12 26.59 4.32
C ILE A 284 15.30 27.30 3.63
N ALA A 285 16.40 26.59 3.40
CA ALA A 285 17.56 27.15 2.71
C ALA A 285 17.22 27.69 1.31
N GLN A 286 16.31 27.03 0.56
CA GLN A 286 15.86 27.51 -0.74
C GLN A 286 15.02 28.80 -0.67
N LEU A 287 14.23 28.98 0.40
CA LEU A 287 13.45 30.21 0.62
C LEU A 287 14.33 31.40 1.00
N GLU A 288 15.49 31.15 1.62
CA GLU A 288 16.43 32.20 2.01
C GLU A 288 17.25 32.76 0.83
N GLN A 289 17.35 32.01 -0.27
CA GLN A 289 18.13 32.43 -1.43
C GLN A 289 17.57 33.71 -2.08
N PRO A 290 18.43 34.66 -2.51
CA PRO A 290 17.98 35.88 -3.18
C PRO A 290 17.21 35.63 -4.48
N GLU A 291 17.61 34.60 -5.22
CA GLU A 291 17.12 34.29 -6.58
C GLU A 291 15.77 33.59 -6.61
N LEU A 292 15.34 32.99 -5.49
CA LEU A 292 14.05 32.31 -5.30
C LEU A 292 13.68 31.26 -6.37
N LYS A 293 14.66 30.70 -7.11
CA LYS A 293 14.43 29.78 -8.25
C LYS A 293 13.50 28.61 -7.92
N ASN A 294 13.65 28.01 -6.74
CA ASN A 294 12.84 26.87 -6.28
C ASN A 294 11.91 27.22 -5.11
N ALA A 295 11.76 28.50 -4.78
CA ALA A 295 11.02 28.94 -3.59
C ALA A 295 9.56 28.43 -3.58
N LYS A 296 8.91 28.39 -4.75
CA LYS A 296 7.54 27.87 -4.88
C LYS A 296 7.46 26.37 -4.55
N SER A 297 8.39 25.57 -5.06
CA SER A 297 8.44 24.14 -4.79
C SER A 297 8.75 23.86 -3.32
N ALA A 298 9.72 24.57 -2.74
CA ALA A 298 10.02 24.51 -1.31
C ALA A 298 8.78 24.84 -0.45
N ALA A 299 8.05 25.90 -0.80
CA ALA A 299 6.82 26.28 -0.11
C ALA A 299 5.76 25.18 -0.19
N HIS A 300 5.54 24.59 -1.38
CA HIS A 300 4.59 23.50 -1.55
C HIS A 300 4.98 22.27 -0.73
N ILE A 301 6.27 21.91 -0.66
CA ILE A 301 6.76 20.79 0.16
C ILE A 301 6.51 21.06 1.65
N LEU A 302 6.84 22.26 2.14
CA LEU A 302 6.60 22.65 3.53
C LEU A 302 5.10 22.61 3.86
N CYS A 303 4.24 23.07 2.96
CA CYS A 303 2.79 23.00 3.13
C CYS A 303 2.28 21.56 3.11
N ALA A 304 2.80 20.72 2.22
CA ALA A 304 2.49 19.29 2.21
C ALA A 304 2.86 18.63 3.54
N ALA A 305 4.10 18.81 4.00
CA ALA A 305 4.54 18.25 5.28
C ALA A 305 3.72 18.78 6.48
N ALA A 306 3.41 20.08 6.52
CA ALA A 306 2.61 20.69 7.58
C ALA A 306 1.15 20.23 7.56
N SER A 307 0.65 19.80 6.39
CA SER A 307 -0.71 19.29 6.20
C SER A 307 -0.81 17.76 6.29
N ALA A 308 0.20 17.10 6.84
CA ALA A 308 0.20 15.64 6.95
C ALA A 308 -0.41 15.12 8.27
N ALA A 309 -0.09 15.75 9.41
CA ALA A 309 -0.54 15.36 10.75
C ALA A 309 -0.38 16.52 11.74
N ASP A 310 -1.13 16.51 12.85
CA ASP A 310 -1.08 17.56 13.88
C ASP A 310 0.31 17.76 14.53
N PRO A 311 1.01 16.70 14.98
CA PRO A 311 2.36 16.86 15.53
C PRO A 311 3.36 17.40 14.50
N SER A 312 3.23 16.97 13.24
CA SER A 312 4.05 17.48 12.12
C SER A 312 3.75 18.95 11.84
N CYS A 313 2.48 19.36 11.87
CA CYS A 313 2.07 20.75 11.70
C CYS A 313 2.73 21.65 12.74
N SER A 314 2.62 21.28 14.03
CA SER A 314 3.21 22.03 15.14
C SER A 314 4.74 22.13 14.99
N CYS A 315 5.43 21.01 14.74
CA CYS A 315 6.88 20.98 14.54
C CYS A 315 7.32 21.88 13.37
N ILE A 316 6.60 21.82 12.26
CA ILE A 316 6.95 22.58 11.05
C ILE A 316 6.71 24.06 11.26
N VAL A 317 5.53 24.44 11.76
CA VAL A 317 5.18 25.85 12.03
C VAL A 317 6.18 26.47 13.01
N HIS A 318 6.54 25.78 14.09
CA HIS A 318 7.55 26.28 15.02
C HIS A 318 8.93 26.45 14.38
N SER A 319 9.31 25.56 13.45
CA SER A 319 10.61 25.62 12.78
C SER A 319 10.69 26.75 11.75
N ILE A 320 9.60 27.02 11.05
CA ILE A 320 9.55 28.00 9.94
C ILE A 320 9.10 29.40 10.36
N ALA A 321 8.33 29.56 11.45
CA ALA A 321 7.83 30.87 11.88
C ALA A 321 8.93 31.92 12.12
N PRO A 322 10.05 31.61 12.83
CA PRO A 322 11.15 32.56 13.02
C PRO A 322 11.86 32.94 11.71
N MET A 323 11.91 32.00 10.76
CA MET A 323 12.49 32.26 9.44
C MET A 323 11.58 33.19 8.64
N LEU A 324 10.28 32.93 8.65
CA LEU A 324 9.33 33.70 7.86
C LEU A 324 9.24 35.18 8.33
N THR A 325 9.33 35.43 9.63
CA THR A 325 9.43 36.81 10.18
C THR A 325 10.74 37.49 9.78
N ARG A 326 11.84 36.74 9.71
CA ARG A 326 13.15 37.24 9.25
C ARG A 326 13.20 37.53 7.75
N LEU A 327 12.49 36.73 6.95
CA LEU A 327 12.40 36.88 5.50
C LEU A 327 11.47 38.00 5.07
N PHE A 328 10.46 38.34 5.86
CA PHE A 328 9.60 39.48 5.58
C PHE A 328 10.32 40.79 5.92
N ARG A 329 11.02 41.36 4.94
CA ARG A 329 11.64 42.68 5.06
C ARG A 329 10.90 43.69 4.21
N PRO A 330 10.46 44.84 4.75
CA PRO A 330 9.75 45.88 3.99
C PRO A 330 10.51 46.40 2.77
N THR A 331 11.83 46.19 2.74
CA THR A 331 12.74 46.60 1.67
C THR A 331 12.85 45.58 0.52
N ASP A 332 12.25 44.39 0.66
CA ASP A 332 12.30 43.35 -0.37
C ASP A 332 11.41 43.70 -1.57
N SER A 333 11.72 43.12 -2.74
CA SER A 333 10.92 43.36 -3.94
C SER A 333 9.47 42.86 -3.76
N PRO A 334 8.46 43.51 -4.37
CA PRO A 334 7.06 43.09 -4.26
C PRO A 334 6.83 41.63 -4.67
N VAL A 335 7.61 41.11 -5.62
CA VAL A 335 7.56 39.71 -6.08
C VAL A 335 8.00 38.74 -4.97
N ARG A 336 9.07 39.09 -4.25
CA ARG A 336 9.59 38.31 -3.11
C ARG A 336 8.62 38.34 -1.93
N LEU A 337 8.10 39.52 -1.60
CA LEU A 337 7.09 39.67 -0.54
C LEU A 337 5.83 38.86 -0.83
N LYS A 338 5.31 38.91 -2.07
CA LYS A 338 4.17 38.09 -2.47
C LYS A 338 4.46 36.59 -2.35
N ALA A 339 5.63 36.13 -2.78
CA ALA A 339 5.99 34.72 -2.67
C ALA A 339 6.03 34.24 -1.20
N ILE A 340 6.64 35.03 -0.31
CA ILE A 340 6.71 34.74 1.14
C ILE A 340 5.30 34.72 1.75
N LEU A 341 4.44 35.69 1.39
CA LEU A 341 3.05 35.76 1.86
C LEU A 341 2.19 34.60 1.34
N ASP A 342 2.42 34.15 0.09
CA ASP A 342 1.74 32.97 -0.46
C ASP A 342 2.12 31.70 0.32
N VAL A 343 3.38 31.58 0.80
CA VAL A 343 3.81 30.51 1.71
C VAL A 343 3.06 30.61 3.05
N PHE A 344 3.07 31.78 3.69
CA PHE A 344 2.36 32.03 4.95
C PHE A 344 0.88 31.65 4.84
N ASN A 345 0.20 32.13 3.81
CA ASN A 345 -1.22 31.89 3.61
C ASN A 345 -1.50 30.39 3.38
N SER A 346 -0.67 29.70 2.61
CA SER A 346 -0.80 28.26 2.38
C SER A 346 -0.58 27.45 3.67
N MET A 347 0.30 27.89 4.56
CA MET A 347 0.54 27.25 5.86
C MET A 347 -0.57 27.52 6.86
N LEU A 348 -1.09 28.76 6.92
CA LEU A 348 -2.28 29.08 7.70
C LEU A 348 -3.49 28.27 7.24
N GLN A 349 -3.72 28.16 5.92
CA GLN A 349 -4.78 27.31 5.37
C GLN A 349 -4.60 25.84 5.72
N SER A 350 -3.36 25.35 5.77
CA SER A 350 -3.05 23.99 6.21
C SER A 350 -3.42 23.79 7.67
N HIS A 351 -3.06 24.73 8.56
CA HIS A 351 -3.49 24.74 9.96
C HIS A 351 -5.02 24.74 10.09
N THR A 352 -5.70 25.66 9.40
CA THR A 352 -7.17 25.76 9.43
C THR A 352 -7.86 24.48 8.94
N ARG A 353 -7.34 23.81 7.89
CA ARG A 353 -7.90 22.53 7.41
C ARG A 353 -7.85 21.42 8.45
N PHE A 354 -6.80 21.37 9.28
CA PHE A 354 -6.69 20.38 10.35
C PHE A 354 -7.68 20.65 11.49
N TYR A 355 -7.77 21.90 11.95
CA TYR A 355 -8.62 22.24 13.09
C TYR A 355 -10.09 22.52 12.74
N SER A 356 -10.44 22.62 11.44
CA SER A 356 -11.83 22.84 10.99
C SER A 356 -12.53 21.57 10.49
N SER A 357 -11.87 20.40 10.49
CA SER A 357 -12.51 19.13 10.10
C SER A 357 -13.46 18.64 11.19
N PRO A 358 -14.72 18.30 10.89
CA PRO A 358 -15.72 17.86 11.88
C PRO A 358 -15.43 16.49 12.53
N SER A 359 -14.29 15.86 12.22
CA SER A 359 -13.77 14.64 12.86
C SER A 359 -12.92 14.92 14.11
N ALA A 360 -12.57 16.19 14.40
CA ALA A 360 -11.98 16.57 15.68
C ALA A 360 -13.08 16.59 16.75
N SER A 361 -13.37 15.42 17.31
CA SER A 361 -14.27 15.30 18.46
C SER A 361 -13.78 16.21 19.60
N LEU A 362 -14.69 17.09 20.01
CA LEU A 362 -14.48 18.26 20.87
C LEU A 362 -14.22 17.95 22.36
N ASN A 363 -13.83 16.73 22.73
CA ASN A 363 -13.70 16.33 24.13
C ASN A 363 -12.33 15.71 24.43
N GLU A 364 -11.28 16.53 24.46
CA GLU A 364 -10.13 16.37 25.40
C GLU A 364 -9.04 17.46 25.26
N TYR A 365 -9.05 18.29 24.21
CA TYR A 365 -7.93 19.21 23.92
C TYR A 365 -8.18 20.70 24.19
N GLN A 366 -9.11 21.07 25.08
CA GLN A 366 -9.29 22.47 25.49
C GLN A 366 -8.21 22.99 26.47
N GLY A 367 -7.32 22.13 26.98
CA GLY A 367 -6.35 22.51 28.02
C GLY A 367 -5.02 23.11 27.54
N THR A 368 -4.55 22.78 26.34
CA THR A 368 -3.13 23.00 26.00
C THR A 368 -2.90 24.03 24.88
N ALA A 369 -3.85 24.21 23.96
CA ALA A 369 -3.67 25.05 22.77
C ALA A 369 -3.84 26.57 23.02
N CYS A 370 -4.67 26.98 24.00
CA CYS A 370 -4.87 28.41 24.29
C CYS A 370 -3.73 29.05 25.12
N ARG A 371 -2.81 28.27 25.70
CA ARG A 371 -1.70 28.81 26.49
C ARG A 371 -0.53 29.29 25.63
N CYS A 372 -0.18 28.57 24.57
CA CYS A 372 1.06 28.85 23.82
C CYS A 372 0.98 30.07 22.89
N ILE A 373 -0.22 30.49 22.46
CA ILE A 373 -0.38 31.68 21.60
C ILE A 373 -0.45 32.98 22.43
N PHE A 374 -0.90 32.91 23.69
CA PHE A 374 -1.01 34.09 24.56
C PHE A 374 0.21 34.36 25.45
N GLU A 375 1.15 33.41 25.60
CA GLU A 375 2.36 33.63 26.41
C GLU A 375 3.50 34.34 25.65
N PHE A 376 3.39 34.54 24.34
CA PHE A 376 4.42 35.26 23.56
C PHE A 376 4.28 36.79 23.59
N ASP A 377 3.19 37.33 24.15
CA ASP A 377 2.94 38.78 24.27
C ASP A 377 3.19 39.35 25.68
N LEU A 378 3.78 38.57 26.61
CA LEU A 378 4.06 39.03 27.98
C LEU A 378 5.50 38.87 28.47
N GLN A 379 6.43 38.41 27.63
CA GLN A 379 7.86 38.43 27.94
C GLN A 379 8.73 38.70 26.70
N GLN A 380 8.62 39.89 26.13
CA GLN A 380 9.76 40.67 25.62
C GLN A 380 9.38 42.12 25.32
#